data_AF-A0A8S4D4E7-F1
#
_entry.id   AF-A0A8S4D4E7-F1
#
_cell.length_a   1.000
_cell.length_b   1.000
_cell.length_c   1.000
_cell.angle_alpha   90.00
_cell.angle_beta   90.00
_cell.angle_gamma   90.00
#
_symmetry.space_group_name_H-M   'P 1'
#
loop_
_entity.id
_entity.type
_entity.pdbx_description
1 polymer ?
#
loop_
_entity_poly.entity_id
_entity_poly.type
_entity_poly.pdbx_seq_one_letter_code
_entity_poly.pdbx_strand_id
1 'polypeptide(L)'
;MGGCSVLGCKRNSARPYHGLSFHSYPTEEETLKRWIYATGRTNWEPSKNSRICSAHFEEHCFNRSKKIVYLRPHACPTISIHTNMNLLKREIIPSDEEPQPKKIKPKTLTASKIEIEKLQLVNQELKSENQKLQSEIQNFKLKILAENKLEIHKLKLENAALKGENEIVENKVNKVKIIAAKRLRTLKAVRESNRRLVKKMTTSVNATNTTTTKLKSSTNIETENKDIVRRYLYKNNSTNETVLYTYKVQGV
;
A
#
# COMPACT_ATOMS: atom_id res chain seq x y z
N MET A 1 3.43 22.92 -20.92
CA MET A 1 2.99 22.25 -19.68
C MET A 1 2.12 23.22 -18.89
N GLY A 2 0.93 22.80 -18.44
CA GLY A 2 -0.07 23.68 -17.83
C GLY A 2 -0.36 23.34 -16.37
N GLY A 3 -0.72 24.35 -15.57
CA GLY A 3 -1.31 24.20 -14.24
C GLY A 3 -2.79 23.78 -14.30
N CYS A 4 -3.35 23.39 -13.15
CA CYS A 4 -4.80 23.22 -13.03
C CYS A 4 -5.53 24.55 -13.27
N SER A 5 -6.64 24.50 -14.00
CA SER A 5 -7.40 25.70 -14.38
C SER A 5 -8.25 26.26 -13.24
N VAL A 6 -8.55 25.45 -12.21
CA VAL A 6 -9.34 25.87 -11.03
C VAL A 6 -8.56 26.89 -10.20
N LEU A 7 -9.18 28.04 -9.91
CA LEU A 7 -8.58 29.09 -9.09
C LEU A 7 -8.17 28.56 -7.71
N GLY A 8 -6.99 28.97 -7.25
CA GLY A 8 -6.40 28.50 -5.99
C GLY A 8 -5.72 27.12 -6.06
N CYS A 9 -5.87 26.37 -7.15
CA CYS A 9 -5.23 25.07 -7.31
C CYS A 9 -3.79 25.20 -7.82
N LYS A 10 -2.80 24.90 -6.97
CA LYS A 10 -1.36 25.00 -7.30
C LYS A 10 -0.78 23.76 -8.00
N ARG A 11 -1.62 22.76 -8.32
CA ARG A 11 -1.20 21.49 -8.94
C ARG A 11 -0.87 21.69 -10.41
N ASN A 12 0.22 21.09 -10.87
CA ASN A 12 0.68 21.24 -12.25
C ASN A 12 1.02 19.90 -12.89
N SER A 13 0.89 19.83 -14.22
CA SER A 13 1.14 18.61 -15.01
C SER A 13 2.63 18.27 -15.17
N ALA A 14 3.53 19.22 -14.92
CA ALA A 14 4.98 19.06 -15.04
C ALA A 14 5.61 18.32 -13.84
N ARG A 15 5.00 18.46 -12.66
CA ARG A 15 5.37 17.78 -11.42
C ARG A 15 4.20 16.90 -11.03
N PRO A 16 4.13 15.66 -11.54
CA PRO A 16 3.11 14.69 -11.15
C PRO A 16 3.33 14.28 -9.69
N TYR A 17 3.00 15.18 -8.78
CA TYR A 17 2.92 14.91 -7.36
C TYR A 17 1.76 13.91 -7.19
N HIS A 18 2.03 12.75 -6.60
CA HIS A 18 1.01 11.85 -6.02
C HIS A 18 -0.03 11.23 -6.96
N GLY A 19 0.35 10.79 -8.17
CA GLY A 19 -0.56 9.96 -9.01
C GLY A 19 -1.82 10.68 -9.50
N LEU A 20 -1.81 12.02 -9.50
CA LEU A 20 -2.89 12.85 -10.02
C LEU A 20 -2.89 12.83 -11.55
N SER A 21 -4.07 12.64 -12.14
CA SER A 21 -4.27 12.76 -13.58
C SER A 21 -4.81 14.15 -13.93
N PHE A 22 -4.56 14.60 -15.17
CA PHE A 22 -5.03 15.89 -15.67
C PHE A 22 -5.92 15.63 -16.88
N HIS A 23 -7.14 16.17 -16.83
CA HIS A 23 -8.16 15.93 -17.84
C HIS A 23 -8.39 17.18 -18.68
N SER A 24 -8.47 16.97 -19.99
CA SER A 24 -8.83 17.99 -20.96
C SER A 24 -10.32 18.30 -20.87
N TYR A 25 -10.69 19.51 -21.29
CA TYR A 25 -12.09 19.93 -21.32
C TYR A 25 -12.91 19.10 -22.32
N PRO A 26 -14.18 18.83 -22.01
CA PRO A 26 -15.08 18.11 -22.89
C PRO A 26 -15.48 18.96 -24.10
N THR A 27 -15.87 18.31 -25.19
CA THR A 27 -16.38 18.96 -26.41
C THR A 27 -17.86 19.33 -26.31
N GLU A 28 -18.62 18.64 -25.46
CA GLU A 28 -20.04 18.90 -25.25
C GLU A 28 -20.27 20.23 -24.52
N GLU A 29 -21.07 21.12 -25.10
CA GLU A 29 -21.26 22.50 -24.65
C GLU A 29 -21.77 22.60 -23.21
N GLU A 30 -22.76 21.79 -22.84
CA GLU A 30 -23.35 21.80 -21.49
C GLU A 30 -22.38 21.33 -20.40
N THR A 31 -21.58 20.32 -20.70
CA THR A 31 -20.55 19.85 -19.77
C THR A 31 -19.37 20.83 -19.73
N LEU A 32 -19.02 21.46 -20.85
CA LEU A 32 -18.00 22.51 -20.93
C LEU A 32 -18.37 23.72 -20.06
N LYS A 33 -19.61 24.23 -20.15
CA LYS A 33 -20.12 25.34 -19.32
C LYS A 33 -19.95 25.02 -17.83
N ARG A 34 -20.35 23.81 -17.41
CA ARG A 34 -20.20 23.35 -16.02
C ARG A 34 -18.74 23.30 -15.56
N TRP A 35 -17.84 22.85 -16.42
CA TRP A 35 -16.40 22.83 -16.11
C TRP A 35 -15.80 24.23 -16.01
N ILE A 36 -16.16 25.15 -16.90
CA ILE A 36 -15.71 26.54 -16.84
C ILE A 36 -16.19 27.18 -15.54
N TYR A 37 -17.47 27.00 -15.21
CA TYR A 37 -18.05 27.49 -13.96
C TYR A 37 -17.28 27.02 -12.72
N ALA A 38 -16.96 25.72 -12.66
CA ALA A 38 -16.21 25.12 -11.57
C ALA A 38 -14.77 25.66 -11.41
N THR A 39 -14.20 26.28 -12.44
CA THR A 39 -12.90 26.93 -12.30
C THR A 39 -12.95 28.21 -11.46
N GLY A 40 -14.13 28.83 -11.35
CA GLY A 40 -14.32 30.13 -10.71
C GLY A 40 -13.78 31.33 -11.51
N ARG A 41 -13.33 31.11 -12.76
CA ARG A 41 -12.86 32.19 -13.63
C ARG A 41 -14.05 32.83 -14.36
N THR A 42 -14.13 34.15 -14.35
CA THR A 42 -15.10 34.93 -15.15
C THR A 42 -14.45 35.36 -16.47
N ASN A 43 -15.24 35.43 -17.55
CA ASN A 43 -14.80 35.88 -18.89
C ASN A 43 -13.54 35.15 -19.41
N TRP A 44 -13.45 33.84 -19.15
CA TRP A 44 -12.30 33.03 -19.51
C TRP A 44 -12.73 31.77 -20.25
N GLU A 45 -12.00 31.45 -21.32
CA GLU A 45 -12.21 30.23 -22.10
C GLU A 45 -11.02 29.27 -22.00
N PRO A 46 -11.27 27.95 -21.94
CA PRO A 46 -10.21 26.98 -21.88
C PRO A 46 -9.51 26.83 -23.24
N SER A 47 -8.19 27.02 -23.24
CA SER A 47 -7.33 26.63 -24.36
C SER A 47 -7.22 25.11 -24.49
N LYS A 48 -6.71 24.62 -25.63
CA LYS A 48 -6.35 23.19 -25.83
C LYS A 48 -5.41 22.63 -24.76
N ASN A 49 -4.66 23.51 -24.08
CA ASN A 49 -3.72 23.12 -23.03
C ASN A 49 -4.28 23.27 -21.61
N SER A 50 -5.46 23.85 -21.47
CA SER A 50 -6.15 24.00 -20.19
C SER A 50 -6.62 22.64 -19.70
N ARG A 51 -6.35 22.34 -18.43
CA ARG A 51 -6.66 21.05 -17.81
C ARG A 51 -7.18 21.24 -16.38
N ILE A 52 -7.98 20.30 -15.90
CA ILE A 52 -8.38 20.19 -14.49
C ILE A 52 -7.80 18.89 -13.92
N CYS A 53 -7.21 18.94 -12.73
CA CYS A 53 -6.66 17.73 -12.10
C CYS A 53 -7.75 16.85 -11.47
N SER A 54 -7.49 15.55 -11.38
CA SER A 54 -8.45 14.52 -10.92
C SER A 54 -9.03 14.78 -9.52
N ALA A 55 -8.33 15.48 -8.65
CA ALA A 55 -8.82 15.79 -7.31
C ALA A 55 -9.96 16.82 -7.23
N HIS A 56 -10.47 17.31 -8.37
CA HIS A 56 -11.72 18.08 -8.41
C HIS A 56 -12.93 17.23 -8.80
N PHE A 57 -12.75 15.95 -9.08
CA PHE A 57 -13.81 15.03 -9.46
C PHE A 57 -13.97 13.94 -8.40
N GLU A 58 -15.21 13.48 -8.22
CA GLU A 58 -15.52 12.34 -7.37
C GLU A 58 -14.98 11.03 -7.96
N GLU A 59 -14.67 10.07 -7.08
CA GLU A 59 -14.04 8.81 -7.51
C GLU A 59 -14.92 8.04 -8.51
N HIS A 60 -16.25 8.13 -8.37
CA HIS A 60 -17.20 7.47 -9.27
C HIS A 60 -17.22 8.06 -10.69
N CYS A 61 -16.69 9.27 -10.90
CA CYS A 61 -16.60 9.92 -12.21
C CYS A 61 -15.51 9.30 -13.10
N PHE A 62 -14.63 8.48 -12.53
CA PHE A 62 -13.52 7.87 -13.25
C PHE A 62 -13.85 6.48 -13.75
N ASN A 63 -13.33 6.18 -14.93
CA ASN A 63 -13.14 4.84 -15.42
C ASN A 63 -11.64 4.56 -15.50
N ARG A 64 -11.19 3.61 -14.68
CA ARG A 64 -9.78 3.20 -14.60
C ARG A 64 -9.61 1.92 -15.42
N SER A 65 -8.99 2.02 -16.59
CA SER A 65 -8.63 0.84 -17.40
C SER A 65 -7.12 0.75 -17.53
N LYS A 66 -6.52 -0.28 -16.90
CA LYS A 66 -5.11 -0.72 -16.87
C LYS A 66 -3.99 0.35 -16.88
N LYS A 67 -3.96 1.27 -17.85
CA LYS A 67 -2.95 2.33 -18.01
C LYS A 67 -3.50 3.75 -18.20
N ILE A 68 -4.82 3.92 -18.41
CA ILE A 68 -5.44 5.22 -18.70
C ILE A 68 -6.61 5.47 -17.75
N VAL A 69 -6.65 6.67 -17.18
CA VAL A 69 -7.76 7.17 -16.37
C VAL A 69 -8.52 8.18 -17.23
N TYR A 70 -9.77 7.86 -17.56
CA TYR A 70 -10.67 8.75 -18.28
C TYR A 70 -11.89 9.07 -17.43
N LEU A 71 -12.46 10.24 -17.68
CA LEU A 71 -13.70 10.66 -17.06
C LEU A 71 -14.88 10.05 -17.83
N ARG A 72 -15.93 9.69 -17.10
CA ARG A 72 -17.21 9.26 -17.66
C ARG A 72 -17.86 10.42 -18.45
N PRO A 73 -18.73 10.12 -19.42
CA PRO A 73 -19.59 11.13 -20.04
C PRO A 73 -20.32 11.95 -18.97
N HIS A 74 -20.40 13.26 -19.19
CA HIS A 74 -21.04 14.24 -18.28
C HIS A 74 -20.43 14.37 -16.88
N ALA A 75 -19.28 13.74 -16.60
CA ALA A 75 -18.56 13.96 -15.35
C ALA A 75 -18.21 15.45 -15.19
N CYS A 76 -18.55 16.03 -14.04
CA CYS A 76 -18.28 17.42 -13.73
C CYS A 76 -17.39 17.51 -12.48
N PRO A 77 -16.48 18.49 -12.42
CA PRO A 77 -15.72 18.75 -11.21
C PRO A 77 -16.64 19.35 -10.14
N THR A 78 -16.84 18.62 -9.05
CA THR A 78 -17.71 19.00 -7.91
C THR A 78 -16.91 19.23 -6.62
N ILE A 79 -15.68 18.72 -6.54
CA ILE A 79 -14.87 18.74 -5.31
C ILE A 79 -13.92 19.93 -5.29
N SER A 80 -13.93 20.68 -4.18
CA SER A 80 -13.02 21.81 -3.93
C SER A 80 -12.93 22.77 -5.12
N ILE A 81 -14.06 22.97 -5.79
CA ILE A 81 -14.21 24.00 -6.82
C ILE A 81 -14.27 25.34 -6.12
N HIS A 82 -13.86 26.41 -6.81
CA HIS A 82 -14.06 27.75 -6.28
C HIS A 82 -15.55 28.07 -6.37
N THR A 83 -16.33 27.61 -5.38
CA THR A 83 -17.67 28.10 -5.14
C THR A 83 -17.53 29.53 -4.68
N ASN A 84 -17.47 30.44 -5.65
CA ASN A 84 -17.93 31.78 -5.38
C ASN A 84 -19.43 31.62 -5.05
N MET A 85 -19.76 31.45 -3.77
CA MET A 85 -21.12 31.26 -3.23
C MET A 85 -22.09 32.39 -3.59
N ASN A 86 -21.64 33.35 -4.40
CA ASN A 86 -22.41 34.45 -4.98
C ASN A 86 -22.83 34.26 -6.45
N LEU A 87 -22.43 33.20 -7.15
CA LEU A 87 -22.79 33.00 -8.58
C LEU A 87 -23.93 32.01 -8.83
N LEU A 88 -24.19 31.04 -7.93
CA LEU A 88 -25.46 30.27 -7.97
C LEU A 88 -26.66 31.10 -7.49
N LYS A 89 -26.43 32.33 -7.02
CA LYS A 89 -27.48 33.29 -6.66
C LYS A 89 -27.76 34.32 -7.76
N ARG A 90 -27.11 34.22 -8.93
CA ARG A 90 -27.28 35.15 -10.04
C ARG A 90 -27.85 34.47 -11.30
N GLU A 91 -29.14 34.15 -11.23
CA GLU A 91 -30.07 34.57 -12.29
C GLU A 91 -30.76 35.89 -11.88
N ILE A 92 -30.00 36.80 -11.28
CA ILE A 92 -30.31 38.22 -11.23
C ILE A 92 -29.08 38.91 -11.80
N ILE A 93 -29.20 39.31 -13.06
CA ILE A 93 -28.25 40.09 -13.82
C ILE A 93 -27.98 41.40 -13.06
N PRO A 94 -26.73 41.72 -12.65
CA PRO A 94 -26.38 43.07 -12.25
C PRO A 94 -25.97 43.82 -13.53
N SER A 95 -26.94 44.52 -14.14
CA SER A 95 -26.63 45.62 -15.05
C SER A 95 -26.50 46.86 -14.19
N ASP A 96 -25.27 47.35 -14.04
CA ASP A 96 -24.96 48.67 -13.49
C ASP A 96 -25.48 49.76 -14.43
N GLU A 97 -26.79 49.98 -14.38
CA GLU A 97 -27.47 51.23 -14.71
C GLU A 97 -28.87 51.07 -14.11
N GLU A 98 -29.10 51.66 -12.95
CA GLU A 98 -30.43 51.77 -12.37
C GLU A 98 -31.31 52.53 -13.37
N PRO A 99 -32.29 51.90 -14.04
CA PRO A 99 -33.26 52.65 -14.79
C PRO A 99 -34.11 53.33 -13.73
N GLN A 100 -33.93 54.64 -13.58
CA GLN A 100 -34.86 55.53 -12.90
C GLN A 100 -36.29 55.03 -13.18
N PRO A 101 -37.14 54.85 -12.16
CA PRO A 101 -38.43 54.19 -12.31
C PRO A 101 -39.26 54.96 -13.33
N LYS A 102 -39.31 54.45 -14.58
CA LYS A 102 -40.33 54.87 -15.52
C LYS A 102 -41.63 54.47 -14.86
N LYS A 103 -42.45 55.46 -14.51
CA LYS A 103 -43.81 55.28 -14.00
C LYS A 103 -44.60 54.43 -15.00
N ILE A 104 -44.52 53.11 -14.87
CA ILE A 104 -45.47 52.20 -15.49
C ILE A 104 -46.72 52.38 -14.65
N LYS A 105 -47.71 53.08 -15.21
CA LYS A 105 -49.06 53.10 -14.63
C LYS A 105 -49.46 51.63 -14.44
N PRO A 106 -49.82 51.19 -13.23
CA PRO A 106 -50.24 49.81 -13.03
C PRO A 106 -51.40 49.55 -14.00
N LYS A 107 -51.19 48.63 -14.96
CA LYS A 107 -52.32 48.05 -15.69
C LYS A 107 -53.09 47.28 -14.63
N THR A 108 -54.22 47.84 -14.23
CA THR A 108 -55.14 47.29 -13.26
C THR A 108 -55.62 45.92 -13.77
N LEU A 109 -54.99 44.85 -13.31
CA LEU A 109 -55.62 43.53 -13.29
C LEU A 109 -56.64 43.58 -12.15
N THR A 110 -57.87 43.96 -12.48
CA THR A 110 -59.00 43.85 -11.56
C THR A 110 -59.34 42.37 -11.40
N ALA A 111 -58.57 41.65 -10.59
CA ALA A 111 -59.01 40.35 -10.07
C ALA A 111 -60.25 40.59 -9.20
N SER A 112 -61.27 39.75 -9.37
CA SER A 112 -62.50 39.88 -8.60
C SER A 112 -62.20 39.68 -7.10
N LYS A 113 -62.90 40.41 -6.22
CA LYS A 113 -62.73 40.28 -4.76
C LYS A 113 -62.88 38.82 -4.29
N ILE A 114 -63.72 38.06 -4.98
CA ILE A 114 -63.98 36.64 -4.77
C ILE A 114 -62.74 35.78 -5.06
N GLU A 115 -61.95 36.12 -6.09
CA GLU A 115 -60.70 35.40 -6.41
C GLU A 115 -59.61 35.63 -5.37
N ILE A 116 -59.49 36.85 -4.86
CA ILE A 116 -58.51 37.19 -3.83
C ILE A 116 -58.78 36.40 -2.54
N GLU A 117 -60.05 36.29 -2.14
CA GLU A 117 -60.47 35.59 -0.93
C GLU A 117 -60.25 34.07 -1.05
N LYS A 118 -60.54 33.49 -2.23
CA LYS A 118 -60.24 32.09 -2.53
C LYS A 118 -58.74 31.79 -2.47
N LEU A 119 -57.91 32.66 -3.05
CA LEU A 119 -56.45 32.51 -3.02
C LEU A 119 -55.88 32.65 -1.61
N GLN A 120 -56.49 33.48 -0.75
CA GLN A 120 -56.09 33.59 0.65
C GLN A 120 -56.40 32.30 1.42
N LEU A 121 -57.57 31.71 1.20
CA LEU A 121 -57.96 30.45 1.84
C LEU A 121 -56.99 29.31 1.46
N VAL A 122 -56.68 29.17 0.17
CA VAL A 122 -55.74 28.16 -0.34
C VAL A 122 -54.34 28.37 0.23
N ASN A 123 -53.86 29.62 0.32
CA ASN A 123 -52.56 29.90 0.92
C ASN A 123 -52.51 29.56 2.42
N GLN A 124 -53.63 29.72 3.13
CA GLN A 124 -53.74 29.40 4.54
C GLN A 124 -53.71 27.88 4.78
N GLU A 125 -54.38 27.10 3.92
CA GLU A 125 -54.32 25.63 3.92
C GLU A 125 -52.92 25.12 3.54
N LEU A 126 -52.31 25.64 2.48
CA LEU A 126 -50.93 25.29 2.11
C LEU A 126 -49.95 25.59 3.25
N LYS A 127 -50.17 26.67 4.01
CA LYS A 127 -49.31 27.02 5.14
C LYS A 127 -49.46 26.02 6.29
N SER A 128 -50.68 25.59 6.61
CA SER A 128 -50.91 24.60 7.67
C SER A 128 -50.36 23.23 7.29
N GLU A 129 -50.51 22.83 6.03
CA GLU A 129 -49.98 21.56 5.51
C GLU A 129 -48.44 21.54 5.46
N ASN A 130 -47.82 22.65 5.04
CA ASN A 130 -46.36 22.80 5.13
C ASN A 130 -45.86 22.67 6.57
N GLN A 131 -46.58 23.25 7.54
CA GLN A 131 -46.21 23.13 8.95
C GLN A 131 -46.31 21.68 9.46
N LYS A 132 -47.34 20.95 9.01
CA LYS A 132 -47.51 19.52 9.32
C LYS A 132 -46.37 18.69 8.73
N LEU A 133 -46.06 18.87 7.44
CA LEU A 133 -44.94 18.20 6.78
C LEU A 133 -43.59 18.49 7.48
N GLN A 134 -43.36 19.72 7.93
CA GLN A 134 -42.15 20.06 8.69
C GLN A 134 -42.06 19.28 10.01
N SER A 135 -43.17 19.12 10.72
CA SER A 135 -43.19 18.33 11.96
C SER A 135 -42.94 16.83 11.71
N GLU A 136 -43.47 16.28 10.61
CA GLU A 136 -43.22 14.90 10.21
C GLU A 136 -41.75 14.68 9.85
N ILE A 137 -41.16 15.58 9.05
CA ILE A 137 -39.72 15.56 8.72
C ILE A 137 -38.88 15.58 9.99
N GLN A 138 -39.23 16.42 10.96
CA GLN A 138 -38.51 16.52 12.22
C GLN A 138 -38.61 15.21 13.02
N ASN A 139 -39.78 14.57 13.05
CA ASN A 139 -39.97 13.27 13.69
C ASN A 139 -39.13 12.17 13.02
N PHE A 140 -39.11 12.11 11.69
CA PHE A 140 -38.24 11.17 10.95
C PHE A 140 -36.77 11.40 11.26
N LYS A 141 -36.32 12.67 11.32
CA LYS A 141 -34.95 13.01 11.68
C LYS A 141 -34.57 12.53 13.09
N LEU A 142 -35.48 12.69 14.05
CA LEU A 142 -35.27 12.20 15.42
C LEU A 142 -35.21 10.68 15.49
N LYS A 143 -36.06 9.98 14.74
CA LYS A 143 -36.04 8.51 14.67
C LYS A 143 -34.73 7.99 14.10
N ILE A 144 -34.28 8.53 12.97
CA ILE A 144 -32.99 8.18 12.34
C ILE A 144 -31.84 8.46 13.31
N LEU A 145 -31.86 9.58 14.02
CA LEU A 145 -30.82 9.93 14.99
C LEU A 145 -30.77 8.91 16.15
N ALA A 146 -31.92 8.47 16.65
CA ALA A 146 -32.00 7.48 17.72
C ALA A 146 -31.47 6.11 17.27
N GLU A 147 -31.87 5.65 16.07
CA GLU A 147 -31.39 4.40 15.47
C GLU A 147 -29.88 4.43 15.26
N ASN A 148 -29.35 5.51 14.68
CA ASN A 148 -27.90 5.68 14.51
C ASN A 148 -27.15 5.70 15.84
N LYS A 149 -27.70 6.35 16.87
CA LYS A 149 -27.08 6.39 18.21
C LYS A 149 -27.02 5.00 18.84
N LEU A 150 -28.07 4.19 18.67
CA LEU A 150 -28.11 2.81 19.15
C LEU A 150 -27.07 1.96 18.42
N GLU A 151 -26.96 2.10 17.11
CA GLU A 151 -26.00 1.34 16.31
C GLU A 151 -24.55 1.68 16.66
N ILE A 152 -24.25 2.98 16.82
CA ILE A 152 -22.94 3.44 17.30
C ILE A 152 -22.61 2.82 18.68
N HIS A 153 -23.59 2.71 19.57
CA HIS A 153 -23.37 2.11 20.89
C HIS A 153 -23.05 0.61 20.79
N LYS A 154 -23.77 -0.14 19.95
CA LYS A 154 -23.48 -1.57 19.71
C LYS A 154 -22.07 -1.76 19.17
N LEU A 155 -21.70 -1.00 18.14
CA LEU A 155 -20.36 -1.06 17.55
C LEU A 155 -19.27 -0.70 18.57
N LYS A 156 -19.52 0.21 19.51
CA LYS A 156 -18.56 0.52 20.59
C LYS A 156 -18.35 -0.67 21.53
N LEU A 157 -19.41 -1.38 21.89
CA LEU A 157 -19.31 -2.57 22.75
C LEU A 157 -18.54 -3.70 22.05
N GLU A 158 -18.85 -3.96 20.77
CA GLU A 158 -18.16 -4.99 19.98
C GLU A 158 -16.67 -4.67 19.82
N ASN A 159 -16.33 -3.42 19.49
CA ASN A 159 -14.93 -2.99 19.39
C ASN A 159 -14.18 -3.10 20.73
N ALA A 160 -14.85 -2.86 21.87
CA ALA A 160 -14.25 -3.04 23.18
C ALA A 160 -13.94 -4.51 23.47
N ALA A 161 -14.85 -5.44 23.10
CA ALA A 161 -14.62 -6.87 23.22
C ALA A 161 -13.45 -7.34 22.35
N LEU A 162 -13.43 -6.96 21.07
CA LEU A 162 -12.35 -7.30 20.14
C LEU A 162 -10.99 -6.76 20.60
N LYS A 163 -10.95 -5.59 21.22
CA LYS A 163 -9.72 -5.03 21.79
C LYS A 163 -9.16 -5.91 22.91
N GLY A 164 -10.02 -6.43 23.79
CA GLY A 164 -9.60 -7.37 24.84
C GLY A 164 -9.07 -8.69 24.28
N GLU A 165 -9.73 -9.24 23.25
CA GLU A 165 -9.25 -10.46 22.58
C GLU A 165 -7.89 -10.25 21.91
N ASN A 166 -7.69 -9.12 21.23
CA ASN A 166 -6.42 -8.77 20.62
C ASN A 166 -5.29 -8.68 21.65
N GLU A 167 -5.54 -8.10 22.82
CA GLU A 167 -4.56 -8.03 23.91
C GLU A 167 -4.15 -9.43 24.41
N ILE A 168 -5.12 -10.35 24.53
CA ILE A 168 -4.84 -11.74 24.91
C ILE A 168 -3.96 -12.42 23.84
N VAL A 169 -4.27 -12.24 22.57
CA VAL A 169 -3.49 -12.80 21.46
C VAL A 169 -2.08 -12.23 21.43
N GLU A 170 -1.93 -10.92 21.60
CA GLU A 170 -0.63 -10.24 21.62
C GLU A 170 0.25 -10.77 22.77
N ASN A 171 -0.33 -10.96 23.95
CA ASN A 171 0.34 -11.58 25.09
C ASN A 171 0.81 -13.02 24.79
N LYS A 172 -0.01 -13.82 24.11
CA LYS A 172 0.36 -15.18 23.67
C LYS A 172 1.51 -15.13 22.66
N VAL A 173 1.43 -14.25 21.66
CA VAL A 173 2.49 -14.06 20.66
C VAL A 173 3.81 -13.66 21.30
N ASN A 174 3.78 -12.74 22.27
CA ASN A 174 4.98 -12.31 22.99
C ASN A 174 5.62 -13.47 23.79
N LYS A 175 4.81 -14.31 24.44
CA LYS A 175 5.31 -15.53 25.10
C LYS A 175 6.00 -16.47 24.10
N VAL A 176 5.39 -16.71 22.93
CA VAL A 176 5.97 -17.56 21.88
C VAL A 176 7.27 -16.97 21.34
N LYS A 177 7.34 -15.66 21.11
CA LYS A 177 8.57 -14.97 20.67
C LYS A 177 9.72 -15.19 21.67
N ILE A 178 9.45 -15.07 22.96
CA ILE A 178 10.46 -15.30 24.01
C ILE A 178 10.96 -16.76 23.98
N ILE A 179 10.04 -17.72 23.88
CA ILE A 179 10.39 -19.15 23.80
C ILE A 179 11.24 -19.43 22.54
N ALA A 180 10.84 -18.89 21.39
CA ALA A 180 11.56 -19.05 20.14
C ALA A 180 12.97 -18.44 20.22
N ALA A 181 13.12 -17.25 20.82
CA ALA A 181 14.42 -16.63 21.02
C ALA A 181 15.34 -17.48 21.92
N LYS A 182 14.81 -18.06 23.00
CA LYS A 182 15.57 -18.99 23.86
C LYS A 182 16.02 -20.23 23.08
N ARG A 183 15.10 -20.86 22.33
CA ARG A 183 15.41 -22.03 21.49
C ARG A 183 16.46 -21.71 20.41
N LEU A 184 16.40 -20.52 19.81
CA LEU A 184 17.38 -20.11 18.82
C LEU A 184 18.78 -19.97 19.41
N ARG A 185 18.90 -19.44 20.63
CA ARG A 185 20.19 -19.35 21.34
C ARG A 185 20.76 -20.72 21.65
N THR A 186 19.94 -21.65 22.14
CA THR A 186 20.39 -23.02 22.43
C THR A 186 20.82 -23.74 21.16
N LEU A 187 20.04 -23.63 20.06
CA LEU A 187 20.42 -24.19 18.76
C LEU A 187 21.73 -23.64 18.24
N LYS A 188 21.98 -22.32 18.36
CA LYS A 188 23.26 -21.71 17.98
C LYS A 188 24.42 -22.26 18.81
N ALA A 189 24.25 -22.41 20.12
CA ALA A 189 25.27 -22.95 21.01
C ALA A 189 25.61 -24.42 20.67
N VAL A 190 24.59 -25.26 20.45
CA VAL A 190 24.76 -26.65 20.02
C VAL A 190 25.47 -26.72 18.68
N ARG A 191 25.07 -25.89 17.70
CA ARG A 191 25.71 -25.84 16.38
C ARG A 191 27.19 -25.50 16.46
N GLU A 192 27.57 -24.53 17.30
CA GLU A 192 28.97 -24.15 17.50
C GLU A 192 29.76 -25.24 18.23
N SER A 193 29.16 -25.89 19.24
CA SER A 193 29.78 -27.05 19.90
C SER A 193 30.06 -28.18 18.92
N ASN A 194 29.07 -28.54 18.09
CA ASN A 194 29.22 -29.56 17.05
C ASN A 194 30.30 -29.17 16.04
N ARG A 195 30.37 -27.89 15.62
CA ARG A 195 31.42 -27.40 14.72
C ARG A 195 32.82 -27.61 15.33
N ARG A 196 33.00 -27.34 16.62
CA ARG A 196 34.27 -27.57 17.32
C ARG A 196 34.61 -29.05 17.40
N LEU A 197 33.64 -29.90 17.70
CA LEU A 197 33.84 -31.35 17.76
C LEU A 197 34.26 -31.90 16.40
N VAL A 198 33.57 -31.51 15.33
CA VAL A 198 33.92 -31.90 13.96
C VAL A 198 35.36 -31.49 13.63
N LYS A 199 35.76 -30.24 13.92
CA LYS A 199 37.16 -29.80 13.71
C LYS A 199 38.17 -30.69 14.45
N LYS A 200 37.92 -30.99 15.73
CA LYS A 200 38.78 -31.88 16.52
C LYS A 200 38.89 -33.28 15.93
N MET A 201 37.76 -33.84 15.50
CA MET A 201 37.73 -35.14 14.83
C MET A 201 38.54 -35.12 13.53
N THR A 202 38.35 -34.10 12.68
CA THR A 202 39.11 -33.95 11.43
C THR A 202 40.61 -33.84 11.70
N THR A 203 41.05 -33.07 12.70
CA THR A 203 42.47 -32.98 13.05
C THR A 203 43.03 -34.31 13.57
N SER A 204 42.25 -35.05 14.37
CA SER A 204 42.65 -36.37 14.85
C SER A 204 42.80 -37.36 13.70
N VAL A 205 41.84 -37.40 12.77
CA VAL A 205 41.87 -38.25 11.57
C VAL A 205 43.06 -37.89 10.67
N ASN A 206 43.36 -36.60 10.49
CA ASN A 206 44.51 -36.17 9.70
C ASN A 206 45.83 -36.58 10.36
N ALA A 207 45.92 -36.48 11.69
CA ALA A 207 47.09 -36.93 12.44
C ALA A 207 47.28 -38.46 12.31
N THR A 208 46.22 -39.26 12.48
CA THR A 208 46.30 -40.71 12.29
C THR A 208 46.71 -41.07 10.88
N ASN A 209 46.13 -40.42 9.86
CA ASN A 209 46.50 -40.66 8.46
C ASN A 209 47.98 -40.34 8.20
N THR A 210 48.49 -39.23 8.76
CA THR A 210 49.90 -38.85 8.63
C THR A 210 50.84 -39.85 9.33
N THR A 211 50.45 -40.38 10.48
CA THR A 211 51.22 -41.43 11.16
C THR A 211 51.18 -42.73 10.38
N THR A 212 50.01 -43.13 9.85
CA THR A 212 49.87 -44.31 9.00
C THR A 212 50.70 -44.21 7.72
N THR A 213 50.77 -43.03 7.07
CA THR A 213 51.63 -42.86 5.88
C THR A 213 53.11 -42.94 6.24
N LYS A 214 53.55 -42.33 7.34
CA LYS A 214 54.93 -42.46 7.84
C LYS A 214 55.31 -43.90 8.16
N LEU A 215 54.41 -44.65 8.82
CA LEU A 215 54.64 -46.07 9.12
C LEU A 215 54.78 -46.91 7.84
N LYS A 216 53.95 -46.65 6.82
CA LYS A 216 54.06 -47.32 5.50
C LYS A 216 55.38 -47.01 4.78
N SER A 217 55.93 -45.79 4.92
CA SER A 217 57.27 -45.49 4.38
C SER A 217 58.39 -46.21 5.13
N SER A 218 58.27 -46.39 6.45
CA SER A 218 59.27 -47.12 7.24
C SER A 218 59.28 -48.62 6.93
N THR A 219 58.12 -49.24 6.67
CA THR A 219 58.07 -50.63 6.17
C THR A 219 58.71 -50.79 4.79
N ASN A 220 58.74 -49.73 3.99
CA ASN A 220 59.41 -49.74 2.68
C ASN A 220 60.95 -49.71 2.82
N ILE A 221 61.46 -49.08 3.89
CA ILE A 221 62.88 -49.11 4.27
C ILE A 221 63.28 -50.52 4.73
N GLU A 222 62.42 -51.25 5.43
CA GLU A 222 62.68 -52.66 5.76
C GLU A 222 62.79 -53.54 4.50
N THR A 223 61.96 -53.30 3.48
CA THR A 223 62.08 -54.01 2.19
C THR A 223 63.34 -53.60 1.42
N GLU A 224 63.68 -52.31 1.37
CA GLU A 224 64.95 -51.85 0.78
C GLU A 224 66.17 -52.43 1.51
N ASN A 225 66.15 -52.48 2.84
CA ASN A 225 67.21 -53.08 3.64
C ASN A 225 67.34 -54.59 3.39
N LYS A 226 66.22 -55.32 3.25
CA LYS A 226 66.23 -56.74 2.84
C LYS A 226 66.87 -56.92 1.46
N ASP A 227 66.60 -56.03 0.52
CA ASP A 227 67.21 -56.07 -0.82
C ASP A 227 68.68 -55.66 -0.85
N ILE A 228 69.11 -54.74 0.03
CA ILE A 228 70.53 -54.39 0.20
C ILE A 228 71.29 -55.58 0.79
N VAL A 229 70.76 -56.23 1.84
CA VAL A 229 71.37 -57.44 2.43
C VAL A 229 71.43 -58.56 1.39
N ARG A 230 70.37 -58.77 0.60
CA ARG A 230 70.35 -59.75 -0.48
C ARG A 230 71.44 -59.46 -1.53
N ARG A 231 71.63 -58.20 -1.93
CA ARG A 231 72.71 -57.78 -2.86
C ARG A 231 74.11 -57.92 -2.26
N TYR A 232 74.30 -57.60 -0.99
CA TYR A 232 75.58 -57.76 -0.29
C TYR A 232 75.98 -59.25 -0.21
N LEU A 233 75.04 -60.12 0.16
CA LEU A 233 75.25 -61.57 0.18
C LEU A 233 75.56 -62.11 -1.22
N TYR A 234 74.87 -61.64 -2.26
CA TYR A 234 75.14 -62.05 -3.65
C TYR A 234 76.53 -61.61 -4.13
N LYS A 235 76.95 -60.38 -3.80
CA LYS A 235 78.25 -59.82 -4.19
C LYS A 235 79.41 -60.51 -3.47
N ASN A 236 79.22 -60.88 -2.20
CA ASN A 236 80.24 -61.59 -1.42
C ASN A 236 80.28 -63.10 -1.69
N ASN A 237 79.19 -63.70 -2.17
CA ASN A 237 79.22 -65.05 -2.74
C ASN A 237 79.89 -65.10 -4.13
N SER A 238 80.08 -63.95 -4.80
CA SER A 238 80.88 -63.86 -6.04
C SER A 238 82.39 -63.68 -5.79
N THR A 239 82.82 -63.46 -4.55
CA THR A 239 84.26 -63.35 -4.17
C THR A 239 84.69 -64.37 -3.13
N ASN A 240 83.87 -65.36 -2.83
CA ASN A 240 84.27 -66.54 -2.06
C ASN A 240 83.49 -67.75 -2.56
N GLU A 241 84.01 -68.37 -3.60
CA GLU A 241 83.75 -69.78 -3.92
C GLU A 241 84.44 -70.72 -2.88
N THR A 242 84.46 -70.33 -1.60
CA THR A 242 85.10 -71.11 -0.53
C THR A 242 84.48 -70.94 0.86
N VAL A 243 83.18 -70.62 0.96
CA VAL A 243 82.40 -70.95 2.18
C VAL A 243 80.98 -71.39 1.80
N LEU A 244 80.90 -72.41 0.95
CA LEU A 244 79.69 -73.19 0.72
C LEU A 244 79.74 -74.48 1.55
N TYR A 245 80.14 -74.41 2.82
CA TYR A 245 79.92 -75.49 3.78
C TYR A 245 79.88 -74.87 5.19
N THR A 246 78.99 -75.39 6.04
CA THR A 246 78.75 -75.03 7.45
C THR A 246 77.80 -73.88 7.76
N TYR A 247 76.55 -73.94 7.29
CA TYR A 247 75.37 -73.58 8.10
C TYR A 247 74.16 -74.44 7.72
N LYS A 248 74.43 -75.73 7.51
CA LYS A 248 73.40 -76.77 7.36
C LYS A 248 73.75 -78.00 8.18
N VAL A 249 74.18 -77.82 9.42
CA VAL A 249 74.14 -78.85 10.47
C VAL A 249 74.04 -78.15 11.82
N GLN A 250 73.07 -78.57 12.64
CA GLN A 250 72.62 -78.06 13.95
C GLN A 250 71.67 -76.84 13.84
N GLY A 251 70.38 -76.90 14.20
CA GLY A 251 69.60 -77.86 14.98
C GLY A 251 68.75 -77.09 16.00
N VAL A 252 67.43 -77.29 15.94
CA VAL A 252 66.34 -76.80 16.82
C VAL A 252 65.73 -75.44 16.46
#